data_AF-A0A7X6ZB92-F1
#
_entry.id   AF-A0A7X6ZB92-F1
#
_cell.length_a   1.000
_cell.length_b   1.000
_cell.length_c   1.000
_cell.angle_alpha   90.00
_cell.angle_beta   90.00
_cell.angle_gamma   90.00
#
_symmetry.space_group_name_H-M   'P 1'
#
loop_
_entity.id
_entity.type
_entity.pdbx_description
1 polymer ?
#
loop_
_entity_poly.entity_id
_entity_poly.type
_entity_poly.pdbx_seq_one_letter_code
_entity_poly.pdbx_strand_id
1 'polypeptide(L)'
;MTSSHPSNSSGSDFTPHAAIDTAAAPTTRTNPASNAAPGPTLPPSSSQHRGDESRQVLRCESTADFLAVLPFVTGFTDDNSLFVVLFRGRRSEDVLRIDLPRDGDREGERALCGMLIELLRLTDGGQHSPALVLMTSQSFAGSRGVPYLRLARTIERRCAREGWRLRELAVVAADGWAGLLGAAAPKQRSLDEISGSDLASRASAAAHTAPLVDIGSLPTTDERRRQLVAHRLAELEQVKRRKAPAPAAHAASNAGTDDPPTWLLGVSRAAEACFEAHREGDLPDPRLLARLIVATREPTQWCAVVLTALTSSRFVADIAADHHALLFERLQVRDAPTVLAADEVPQPTAVASLEGVLHALSEVTPDGDRLSGIIAALADAASHAPDSDTPGVLAMLAWAWWMRGMQSVAHRLLQRGLGVAPGHEISQLIEQIARTIPEARLQALRAWRDGGGDAAPPITLTAGDAPEIPQPSLPALPDHATRVPLARAG
;
A
#
# COMPACT_ATOMS: atom_id res chain seq x y z
N MET A 1 55.06 32.55 53.08
CA MET A 1 55.30 33.79 52.31
C MET A 1 54.22 33.84 51.23
N THR A 2 53.02 34.32 51.55
CA THR A 2 52.48 35.68 51.24
C THR A 2 52.42 35.96 49.73
N SER A 3 51.33 36.35 49.07
CA SER A 3 49.95 36.68 49.48
C SER A 3 49.09 36.97 48.22
N SER A 4 47.77 36.77 48.35
CA SER A 4 46.66 37.58 47.79
C SER A 4 46.37 37.67 46.29
N HIS A 5 45.22 37.10 45.90
CA HIS A 5 44.21 37.78 45.04
C HIS A 5 42.78 37.30 45.43
N PRO A 6 41.77 38.20 45.51
CA PRO A 6 40.38 37.87 45.87
C PRO A 6 39.49 37.60 44.64
N SER A 7 38.64 36.56 44.62
CA SER A 7 37.18 36.50 44.97
C SER A 7 36.30 37.47 44.14
N ASN A 8 35.52 37.10 43.11
CA ASN A 8 34.41 36.13 42.93
C ASN A 8 33.04 36.57 43.52
N SER A 9 32.02 36.70 42.66
CA SER A 9 30.54 36.66 42.89
C SER A 9 29.83 37.31 41.70
N SER A 10 28.66 36.92 41.18
CA SER A 10 27.72 35.80 41.34
C SER A 10 26.78 35.91 40.11
N GLY A 11 26.36 34.80 39.49
CA GLY A 11 25.02 34.26 39.75
C GLY A 11 24.05 34.56 38.60
N SER A 12 23.96 33.63 37.66
CA SER A 12 22.99 33.61 36.56
C SER A 12 21.74 32.82 36.97
N ASP A 13 20.58 33.48 37.02
CA ASP A 13 19.26 32.84 37.07
C ASP A 13 18.49 33.21 35.80
N PHE A 14 18.03 32.19 35.07
CA PHE A 14 17.23 32.32 33.86
C PHE A 14 15.93 31.53 34.07
N THR A 15 14.79 32.21 34.06
CA THR A 15 13.47 31.60 33.83
C THR A 15 12.63 32.47 32.89
N PRO A 16 11.78 31.88 32.02
CA PRO A 16 11.06 32.59 30.96
C PRO A 16 9.55 32.74 31.24
N HIS A 17 8.91 33.80 30.74
CA HIS A 17 7.59 33.81 30.07
C HIS A 17 6.98 35.22 29.87
N ALA A 18 6.04 35.27 28.90
CA ALA A 18 5.02 36.29 28.59
C ALA A 18 5.34 37.17 27.36
N ALA A 19 4.75 36.90 26.18
CA ALA A 19 3.37 37.20 25.76
C ALA A 19 3.14 38.70 25.51
N ILE A 20 3.00 39.08 24.24
CA ILE A 20 2.45 40.37 23.83
C ILE A 20 1.41 40.12 22.75
N ASP A 21 0.21 40.58 23.04
CA ASP A 21 -0.94 40.68 22.16
C ASP A 21 -1.31 42.17 22.01
N THR A 22 -2.10 42.47 20.99
CA THR A 22 -2.90 43.70 20.74
C THR A 22 -2.21 44.92 20.11
N ALA A 23 -2.64 45.30 18.88
CA ALA A 23 -3.76 46.25 18.71
C ALA A 23 -3.92 46.74 17.26
N ALA A 24 -5.16 46.72 16.78
CA ALA A 24 -5.62 47.25 15.50
C ALA A 24 -6.16 48.69 15.64
N ALA A 25 -6.13 49.46 14.54
CA ALA A 25 -6.92 50.68 14.37
C ALA A 25 -7.38 50.84 12.90
N PRO A 26 -8.60 51.37 12.63
CA PRO A 26 -9.23 51.36 11.30
C PRO A 26 -9.10 52.72 10.58
N THR A 27 -9.14 52.70 9.24
CA THR A 27 -9.36 53.90 8.42
C THR A 27 -10.42 53.64 7.35
N THR A 28 -11.45 54.50 7.36
CA THR A 28 -12.49 54.63 6.34
C THR A 28 -12.08 55.69 5.33
N ARG A 29 -12.22 55.41 4.02
CA ARG A 29 -12.49 56.45 3.03
C ARG A 29 -13.18 55.90 1.77
N THR A 30 -14.22 56.63 1.43
CA THR A 30 -15.17 56.60 0.30
C THR A 30 -14.53 56.65 -1.09
N ASN A 31 -15.20 56.07 -2.10
CA ASN A 31 -15.07 56.49 -3.50
C ASN A 31 -16.41 56.38 -4.28
N PRO A 32 -16.63 57.22 -5.32
CA PRO A 32 -17.92 57.50 -5.93
C PRO A 32 -18.22 56.66 -7.18
N ALA A 33 -19.51 56.67 -7.58
CA ALA A 33 -20.04 56.05 -8.78
C ALA A 33 -19.66 56.79 -10.07
N SER A 34 -19.41 56.04 -11.15
CA SER A 34 -19.59 56.52 -12.54
C SER A 34 -19.93 55.34 -13.47
N ASN A 35 -20.97 55.55 -14.28
CA ASN A 35 -21.59 54.66 -15.26
C ASN A 35 -20.75 54.48 -16.53
N ALA A 36 -20.65 53.24 -17.02
CA ALA A 36 -20.50 52.93 -18.45
C ALA A 36 -21.09 51.54 -18.77
N ALA A 37 -21.84 51.45 -19.87
CA ALA A 37 -22.75 50.35 -20.25
C ALA A 37 -22.04 49.22 -21.06
N PRO A 38 -22.74 48.15 -21.54
CA PRO A 38 -22.35 46.76 -21.30
C PRO A 38 -21.60 46.08 -22.47
N GLY A 39 -20.54 45.35 -22.15
CA GLY A 39 -19.88 44.35 -23.01
C GLY A 39 -20.33 42.93 -22.64
N PRO A 40 -20.14 41.92 -23.51
CA PRO A 40 -20.87 40.66 -23.46
C PRO A 40 -20.68 39.93 -22.13
N THR A 41 -21.79 39.54 -21.52
CA THR A 41 -21.85 38.68 -20.35
C THR A 41 -21.14 37.36 -20.65
N LEU A 42 -19.87 37.26 -20.26
CA LEU A 42 -19.25 35.96 -19.99
C LEU A 42 -20.07 35.29 -18.87
N PRO A 43 -20.35 33.98 -18.97
CA PRO A 43 -20.96 33.26 -17.87
C PRO A 43 -20.07 33.45 -16.63
N PRO A 44 -20.66 33.69 -15.45
CA PRO A 44 -19.89 33.87 -14.23
C PRO A 44 -18.99 32.65 -14.04
N SER A 45 -17.70 32.91 -13.87
CA SER A 45 -16.71 31.94 -13.42
C SER A 45 -17.31 31.12 -12.30
N SER A 46 -17.56 29.84 -12.58
CA SER A 46 -18.05 28.86 -11.63
C SER A 46 -16.93 28.49 -10.66
N SER A 47 -16.55 29.44 -9.81
CA SER A 47 -16.08 29.14 -8.46
C SER A 47 -17.33 28.90 -7.60
N GLN A 48 -17.96 27.75 -7.83
CA GLN A 48 -19.07 27.24 -7.03
C GLN A 48 -18.94 25.72 -6.93
N HIS A 49 -18.89 25.24 -5.68
CA HIS A 49 -19.06 23.86 -5.24
C HIS A 49 -18.05 22.83 -5.78
N ARG A 50 -16.95 22.62 -5.03
CA ARG A 50 -16.64 21.23 -4.61
C ARG A 50 -17.81 20.78 -3.74
N GLY A 51 -18.92 20.44 -4.38
CA GLY A 51 -19.96 19.65 -3.74
C GLY A 51 -19.34 18.29 -3.48
N ASP A 52 -19.45 17.82 -2.23
CA ASP A 52 -19.93 16.48 -1.93
C ASP A 52 -20.12 15.64 -3.22
N GLU A 53 -19.04 15.02 -3.73
CA GLU A 53 -19.16 14.06 -4.81
C GLU A 53 -20.09 12.99 -4.25
N SER A 54 -21.32 12.97 -4.75
CA SER A 54 -22.45 12.29 -4.14
C SER A 54 -22.10 10.85 -3.80
N ARG A 55 -21.71 10.63 -2.54
CA ARG A 55 -21.29 9.34 -2.01
C ARG A 55 -22.46 8.38 -2.13
N GLN A 56 -22.45 7.53 -3.15
CA GLN A 56 -23.61 6.71 -3.46
C GLN A 56 -23.67 5.55 -2.47
N VAL A 57 -24.70 5.57 -1.62
CA VAL A 57 -24.98 4.49 -0.69
C VAL A 57 -25.89 3.50 -1.39
N LEU A 58 -25.37 2.31 -1.69
CA LEU A 58 -26.13 1.22 -2.30
C LEU A 58 -26.56 0.25 -1.21
N ARG A 59 -27.87 -0.01 -1.10
CA ARG A 59 -28.42 -0.93 -0.10
C ARG A 59 -28.62 -2.30 -0.73
N CYS A 60 -27.87 -3.30 -0.27
CA CYS A 60 -28.00 -4.68 -0.74
C CYS A 60 -29.06 -5.40 0.10
N GLU A 61 -30.04 -6.01 -0.55
CA GLU A 61 -31.12 -6.76 0.11
C GLU A 61 -30.93 -8.28 0.02
N SER A 62 -30.07 -8.72 -0.92
CA SER A 62 -29.72 -10.13 -1.12
C SER A 62 -28.21 -10.33 -1.29
N THR A 63 -27.76 -11.58 -1.16
CA THR A 63 -26.38 -11.97 -1.53
C THR A 63 -26.09 -11.66 -3.00
N ALA A 64 -27.05 -11.85 -3.90
CA ALA A 64 -26.88 -11.55 -5.32
C ALA A 64 -26.60 -10.06 -5.54
N ASP A 65 -27.34 -9.18 -4.85
CA ASP A 65 -27.12 -7.73 -4.87
C ASP A 65 -25.75 -7.36 -4.31
N PHE A 66 -25.34 -7.98 -3.20
CA PHE A 66 -24.04 -7.74 -2.61
C PHE A 66 -22.90 -8.11 -3.58
N LEU A 67 -23.00 -9.29 -4.21
CA LEU A 67 -22.05 -9.76 -5.21
C LEU A 67 -22.05 -8.89 -6.46
N ALA A 68 -23.22 -8.36 -6.86
CA ALA A 68 -23.36 -7.49 -8.03
C ALA A 68 -22.68 -6.14 -7.86
N VAL A 69 -22.66 -5.60 -6.63
CA VAL A 69 -22.06 -4.28 -6.36
C VAL A 69 -20.58 -4.38 -5.99
N LEU A 70 -20.13 -5.52 -5.45
CA LEU A 70 -18.76 -5.72 -4.96
C LEU A 70 -17.66 -5.23 -5.94
N PRO A 71 -17.69 -5.54 -7.26
CA PRO A 71 -16.69 -5.06 -8.21
C PRO A 71 -16.54 -3.54 -8.26
N PHE A 72 -17.64 -2.81 -8.09
CA PHE A 72 -17.67 -1.35 -8.16
C PHE A 72 -17.15 -0.71 -6.88
N VAL A 73 -17.29 -1.41 -5.74
CA VAL A 73 -16.70 -1.00 -4.47
C VAL A 73 -15.19 -1.18 -4.49
N THR A 74 -14.72 -2.28 -5.09
CA THR A 74 -13.28 -2.56 -5.23
C THR A 74 -12.64 -1.78 -6.38
N GLY A 75 -13.42 -1.31 -7.36
CA GLY A 75 -12.96 -0.65 -8.58
C GLY A 75 -12.41 -1.62 -9.63
N PHE A 76 -12.47 -2.93 -9.37
CA PHE A 76 -11.95 -3.97 -10.25
C PHE A 76 -12.61 -5.32 -10.02
N THR A 77 -12.53 -6.19 -11.02
CA THR A 77 -12.92 -7.61 -10.93
C THR A 77 -11.68 -8.48 -10.89
N ASP A 78 -11.70 -9.56 -10.12
CA ASP A 78 -10.60 -10.51 -10.08
C ASP A 78 -11.07 -11.94 -9.83
N ASP A 79 -10.40 -12.88 -10.49
CA ASP A 79 -10.61 -14.31 -10.31
C ASP A 79 -9.55 -14.87 -9.37
N ASN A 80 -9.91 -15.91 -8.63
CA ASN A 80 -9.03 -16.62 -7.68
C ASN A 80 -8.59 -15.74 -6.49
N SER A 81 -9.57 -15.04 -5.92
CA SER A 81 -9.38 -14.08 -4.83
C SER A 81 -10.43 -14.21 -3.74
N LEU A 82 -10.00 -13.95 -2.50
CA LEU A 82 -10.86 -13.71 -1.36
C LEU A 82 -10.98 -12.20 -1.13
N PHE A 83 -12.18 -11.66 -1.27
CA PHE A 83 -12.52 -10.32 -0.84
C PHE A 83 -13.02 -10.33 0.60
N VAL A 84 -12.46 -9.47 1.44
CA VAL A 84 -12.82 -9.25 2.83
C VAL A 84 -13.37 -7.84 2.95
N VAL A 85 -14.69 -7.72 3.02
CA VAL A 85 -15.37 -6.43 3.19
C VAL A 85 -15.55 -6.16 4.67
N LEU A 86 -14.98 -5.05 5.12
CA LEU A 86 -15.03 -4.57 6.49
C LEU A 86 -16.15 -3.55 6.66
N PHE A 87 -16.89 -3.66 7.75
CA PHE A 87 -18.06 -2.83 8.02
C PHE A 87 -17.88 -1.97 9.26
N ARG A 88 -18.51 -0.79 9.25
CA ARG A 88 -18.87 -0.05 10.47
C ARG A 88 -20.38 0.02 10.60
N GLY A 89 -20.91 -0.71 11.58
CA GLY A 89 -22.36 -0.86 11.72
C GLY A 89 -22.97 -1.51 10.47
N ARG A 90 -23.71 -0.74 9.67
CA ARG A 90 -24.33 -1.22 8.41
C ARG A 90 -23.54 -0.89 7.16
N ARG A 91 -22.53 -0.02 7.23
CA ARG A 91 -21.83 0.54 6.06
C ARG A 91 -20.52 -0.19 5.80
N SER A 92 -20.22 -0.54 4.55
CA SER A 92 -18.89 -1.01 4.15
C SER A 92 -17.93 0.17 4.09
N GLU A 93 -16.81 0.09 4.77
CA GLU A 93 -15.82 1.17 4.79
C GLU A 93 -14.52 0.78 4.09
N ASP A 94 -14.19 -0.51 4.04
CA ASP A 94 -12.99 -0.96 3.35
C ASP A 94 -13.17 -2.37 2.77
N VAL A 95 -12.39 -2.69 1.73
CA VAL A 95 -12.32 -4.01 1.13
C VAL A 95 -10.86 -4.40 0.99
N LEU A 96 -10.53 -5.56 1.55
CA LEU A 96 -9.23 -6.19 1.37
C LEU A 96 -9.37 -7.33 0.35
N ARG A 97 -8.35 -7.51 -0.46
CA ARG A 97 -8.28 -8.60 -1.43
C ARG A 97 -7.06 -9.45 -1.11
N ILE A 98 -7.26 -10.77 -1.06
CA ILE A 98 -6.24 -11.77 -0.73
C ILE A 98 -6.26 -12.84 -1.82
N ASP A 99 -5.10 -13.23 -2.33
CA ASP A 99 -5.00 -14.35 -3.29
C ASP A 99 -5.52 -15.65 -2.68
N LEU A 100 -6.32 -16.41 -3.44
CA LEU A 100 -6.66 -17.77 -3.06
C LEU A 100 -5.48 -18.71 -3.33
N PRO A 101 -5.23 -19.72 -2.46
CA PRO A 101 -4.25 -20.74 -2.73
C PRO A 101 -4.63 -21.54 -3.97
N ARG A 102 -3.63 -22.15 -4.60
CA ARG A 102 -3.84 -23.08 -5.73
C ARG A 102 -4.75 -24.22 -5.29
N ASP A 103 -5.51 -24.76 -6.24
CA ASP A 103 -6.40 -25.87 -5.95
C ASP A 103 -5.65 -27.06 -5.33
N GLY A 104 -6.22 -27.63 -4.29
CA GLY A 104 -5.62 -28.73 -3.53
C GLY A 104 -4.45 -28.36 -2.59
N ASP A 105 -4.00 -27.10 -2.56
CA ASP A 105 -2.92 -26.65 -1.66
C ASP A 105 -3.41 -26.51 -0.21
N ARG A 106 -3.36 -27.62 0.53
CA ARG A 106 -3.79 -27.68 1.93
C ARG A 106 -2.94 -26.84 2.88
N GLU A 107 -1.69 -26.56 2.52
CA GLU A 107 -0.81 -25.74 3.35
C GLU A 107 -1.12 -24.26 3.13
N GLY A 108 -1.25 -23.83 1.88
CA GLY A 108 -1.72 -22.50 1.51
C GLY A 108 -3.09 -22.17 2.10
N GLU A 109 -4.05 -23.10 2.05
CA GLU A 109 -5.37 -22.92 2.70
C GLU A 109 -5.26 -22.67 4.22
N ARG A 110 -4.37 -23.40 4.90
CA ARG A 110 -4.17 -23.24 6.35
C ARG A 110 -3.47 -21.93 6.66
N ALA A 111 -2.46 -21.56 5.88
CA ALA A 111 -1.74 -20.30 6.00
C ALA A 111 -2.68 -19.10 5.78
N LEU A 112 -3.48 -19.13 4.70
CA LEU A 112 -4.49 -18.10 4.43
C LEU A 112 -5.48 -17.97 5.58
N CYS A 113 -6.03 -19.09 6.08
CA CYS A 113 -6.93 -19.06 7.24
C CYS A 113 -6.27 -18.45 8.48
N GLY A 114 -5.00 -18.78 8.74
CA GLY A 114 -4.26 -18.22 9.87
C GLY A 114 -4.09 -16.71 9.75
N MET A 115 -3.58 -16.27 8.59
CA MET A 115 -3.37 -14.87 8.28
C MET A 115 -4.67 -14.06 8.34
N LEU A 116 -5.76 -14.56 7.75
CA LEU A 116 -7.05 -13.87 7.76
C LEU A 116 -7.58 -13.64 9.19
N ILE A 117 -7.51 -14.65 10.05
CA ILE A 117 -7.98 -14.53 11.43
C ILE A 117 -7.12 -13.52 12.19
N GLU A 118 -5.81 -13.56 12.01
CA GLU A 118 -4.91 -12.62 12.67
C GLU A 118 -5.13 -11.18 12.19
N LEU A 119 -5.30 -10.99 10.88
CA LEU A 119 -5.68 -9.71 10.29
C LEU A 119 -6.96 -9.16 10.91
N LEU A 120 -8.02 -9.98 10.99
CA LEU A 120 -9.30 -9.57 11.59
C LEU A 120 -9.20 -9.27 13.09
N ARG A 121 -8.27 -9.89 13.82
CA ARG A 121 -7.96 -9.51 15.22
C ARG A 121 -7.27 -8.16 15.27
N LEU A 122 -6.23 -7.98 14.46
CA LEU A 122 -5.41 -6.77 14.47
C LEU A 122 -6.19 -5.51 14.08
N THR A 123 -7.25 -5.64 13.30
CA THR A 123 -8.07 -4.52 12.81
C THR A 123 -9.43 -4.42 13.51
N ASP A 124 -9.72 -5.26 14.51
CA ASP A 124 -11.05 -5.47 15.10
C ASP A 124 -12.18 -5.77 14.09
N GLY A 125 -11.82 -6.08 12.84
CA GLY A 125 -12.76 -6.30 11.75
C GLY A 125 -13.70 -7.47 12.02
N GLY A 126 -13.22 -8.48 12.75
CA GLY A 126 -14.03 -9.64 13.16
C GLY A 126 -15.23 -9.26 14.04
N GLN A 127 -15.08 -8.26 14.91
CA GLN A 127 -16.15 -7.80 15.81
C GLN A 127 -17.30 -7.12 15.05
N HIS A 128 -17.01 -6.59 13.87
CA HIS A 128 -17.97 -5.84 13.05
C HIS A 128 -18.66 -6.68 11.97
N SER A 129 -18.58 -8.01 12.08
CA SER A 129 -19.19 -8.96 11.17
C SER A 129 -18.80 -8.74 9.71
N PRO A 130 -17.57 -9.13 9.33
CA PRO A 130 -17.08 -8.93 7.97
C PRO A 130 -17.87 -9.79 6.97
N ALA A 131 -17.86 -9.37 5.71
CA ALA A 131 -18.34 -10.20 4.60
C ALA A 131 -17.15 -10.77 3.82
N LEU A 132 -17.25 -12.03 3.43
CA LEU A 132 -16.19 -12.77 2.76
C LEU A 132 -16.71 -13.32 1.42
N VAL A 133 -16.03 -13.01 0.33
CA VAL A 133 -16.42 -13.49 -1.01
C VAL A 133 -15.24 -14.14 -1.69
N LEU A 134 -15.38 -15.42 -2.03
CA LEU A 134 -14.41 -16.17 -2.82
C LEU A 134 -14.79 -16.04 -4.30
N MET A 135 -13.95 -15.38 -5.10
CA MET A 135 -14.05 -15.35 -6.56
C MET A 135 -13.09 -16.39 -7.13
N THR A 136 -13.52 -17.22 -8.09
CA THR A 136 -12.64 -18.24 -8.70
C THR A 136 -13.02 -18.53 -10.14
N SER A 137 -12.00 -18.86 -10.95
CA SER A 137 -12.19 -19.36 -12.31
C SER A 137 -12.55 -20.86 -12.35
N GLN A 138 -12.61 -21.56 -11.22
CA GLN A 138 -13.14 -22.92 -11.14
C GLN A 138 -14.65 -22.95 -11.43
N SER A 139 -15.20 -24.10 -11.79
CA SER A 139 -16.63 -24.30 -12.03
C SER A 139 -17.22 -25.31 -11.05
N PHE A 140 -18.52 -25.18 -10.75
CA PHE A 140 -19.25 -26.14 -9.94
C PHE A 140 -19.20 -27.54 -10.57
N ALA A 141 -19.33 -27.61 -11.89
CA ALA A 141 -19.22 -28.86 -12.64
C ALA A 141 -17.82 -29.49 -12.50
N GLY A 142 -16.76 -28.68 -12.63
CA GLY A 142 -15.36 -29.12 -12.53
C GLY A 142 -14.98 -29.60 -11.13
N SER A 143 -15.40 -28.86 -10.10
CA SER A 143 -15.12 -29.18 -8.71
C SER A 143 -16.06 -30.25 -8.12
N ARG A 144 -17.05 -30.73 -8.90
CA ARG A 144 -18.12 -31.66 -8.48
C ARG A 144 -18.84 -31.19 -7.20
N GLY A 145 -19.15 -29.90 -7.15
CA GLY A 145 -19.72 -29.24 -5.99
C GLY A 145 -19.24 -27.80 -5.89
N VAL A 146 -19.41 -27.21 -4.71
CA VAL A 146 -19.06 -25.81 -4.44
C VAL A 146 -17.52 -25.67 -4.38
N PRO A 147 -16.88 -24.89 -5.28
CA PRO A 147 -15.44 -24.64 -5.22
C PRO A 147 -15.03 -24.02 -3.88
N TYR A 148 -13.84 -24.37 -3.37
CA TYR A 148 -13.30 -23.88 -2.09
C TYR A 148 -14.20 -24.06 -0.85
N LEU A 149 -15.24 -24.91 -0.89
CA LEU A 149 -16.17 -25.11 0.23
C LEU A 149 -15.47 -25.47 1.54
N ARG A 150 -14.43 -26.31 1.47
CA ARG A 150 -13.64 -26.72 2.63
C ARG A 150 -12.93 -25.54 3.28
N LEU A 151 -12.34 -24.66 2.47
CA LEU A 151 -11.68 -23.44 2.93
C LEU A 151 -12.70 -22.51 3.58
N ALA A 152 -13.81 -22.20 2.89
CA ALA A 152 -14.88 -21.34 3.39
C ALA A 152 -15.44 -21.83 4.74
N ARG A 153 -15.74 -23.12 4.87
CA ARG A 153 -16.19 -23.72 6.14
C ARG A 153 -15.12 -23.69 7.24
N THR A 154 -13.85 -23.72 6.87
CA THR A 154 -12.74 -23.60 7.84
C THR A 154 -12.64 -22.18 8.38
N ILE A 155 -12.78 -21.18 7.50
CA ILE A 155 -12.83 -19.76 7.87
C ILE A 155 -14.03 -19.51 8.78
N GLU A 156 -15.24 -19.91 8.36
CA GLU A 156 -16.48 -19.76 9.14
C GLU A 156 -16.33 -20.34 10.56
N ARG A 157 -15.85 -21.58 10.68
CA ARG A 157 -15.61 -22.21 11.99
C ARG A 157 -14.57 -21.48 12.82
N ARG A 158 -13.53 -20.91 12.22
CA ARG A 158 -12.51 -20.15 12.96
C ARG A 158 -13.07 -18.83 13.45
N CYS A 159 -13.77 -18.07 12.61
CA CYS A 159 -14.48 -16.86 13.03
C CYS A 159 -15.45 -17.14 14.18
N ALA A 160 -16.24 -18.23 14.08
CA ALA A 160 -17.16 -18.61 15.14
C ALA A 160 -16.47 -18.95 16.48
N ARG A 161 -15.27 -19.55 16.45
CA ARG A 161 -14.46 -19.81 17.67
C ARG A 161 -13.96 -18.53 18.33
N GLU A 162 -13.72 -17.48 17.55
CA GLU A 162 -13.38 -16.14 18.06
C GLU A 162 -14.63 -15.37 18.55
N GLY A 163 -15.82 -15.95 18.43
CA GLY A 163 -17.09 -15.28 18.75
C GLY A 163 -17.58 -14.33 17.67
N TRP A 164 -16.95 -14.31 16.50
CA TRP A 164 -17.31 -13.44 15.39
C TRP A 164 -18.38 -14.06 14.50
N ARG A 165 -19.35 -13.22 14.09
CA ARG A 165 -20.35 -13.59 13.08
C ARG A 165 -19.88 -13.10 11.72
N LEU A 166 -20.17 -13.84 10.66
CA LEU A 166 -19.98 -13.35 9.30
C LEU A 166 -21.29 -12.76 8.80
N ARG A 167 -21.21 -11.61 8.14
CA ARG A 167 -22.38 -10.98 7.53
C ARG A 167 -22.76 -11.66 6.23
N GLU A 168 -21.75 -12.00 5.44
CA GLU A 168 -21.89 -12.74 4.19
C GLU A 168 -20.70 -13.68 4.04
N LEU A 169 -20.94 -14.85 3.46
CA LEU A 169 -19.93 -15.79 3.02
C LEU A 169 -20.42 -16.43 1.73
N ALA A 170 -19.81 -16.08 0.61
CA ALA A 170 -20.25 -16.53 -0.70
C ALA A 170 -19.07 -16.97 -1.57
N VAL A 171 -19.37 -17.79 -2.59
CA VAL A 171 -18.45 -18.10 -3.68
C VAL A 171 -19.07 -17.73 -5.01
N VAL A 172 -18.29 -17.12 -5.89
CA VAL A 172 -18.60 -16.89 -7.30
C VAL A 172 -17.58 -17.67 -8.12
N ALA A 173 -18.09 -18.57 -8.94
CA ALA A 173 -17.37 -19.49 -9.80
C ALA A 173 -17.66 -19.13 -11.28
N ALA A 174 -16.94 -19.77 -12.21
CA ALA A 174 -17.07 -19.49 -13.64
C ALA A 174 -18.48 -19.79 -14.21
N ASP A 175 -19.25 -20.69 -13.59
CA ASP A 175 -20.56 -21.17 -14.07
C ASP A 175 -21.70 -20.96 -13.06
N GLY A 176 -21.48 -20.18 -11.99
CA GLY A 176 -22.50 -19.96 -10.98
C GLY A 176 -21.98 -19.34 -9.69
N TRP A 177 -22.87 -19.12 -8.75
CA TRP A 177 -22.50 -18.66 -7.40
C TRP A 177 -23.28 -19.42 -6.32
N ALA A 178 -22.83 -19.33 -5.07
CA ALA A 178 -23.56 -19.85 -3.92
C ALA A 178 -23.28 -19.03 -2.66
N GLY A 179 -24.34 -18.68 -1.93
CA GLY A 179 -24.24 -18.26 -0.53
C GLY A 179 -23.98 -19.47 0.37
N LEU A 180 -23.07 -19.32 1.34
CA LEU A 180 -22.55 -20.41 2.17
C LEU A 180 -22.97 -20.30 3.64
N LEU A 181 -23.53 -19.16 4.05
CA LEU A 181 -24.13 -18.99 5.38
C LEU A 181 -25.49 -19.68 5.47
N GLY A 182 -25.80 -20.21 6.66
CA GLY A 182 -27.07 -20.87 6.97
C GLY A 182 -26.97 -22.39 7.08
N ALA A 183 -28.08 -23.00 7.53
CA ALA A 183 -28.17 -24.44 7.80
C ALA A 183 -28.41 -25.30 6.55
N ALA A 184 -28.89 -24.69 5.45
CA ALA A 184 -29.15 -25.40 4.21
C ALA A 184 -27.84 -25.77 3.50
N ALA A 185 -27.87 -26.88 2.75
CA ALA A 185 -26.76 -27.24 1.87
C ALA A 185 -26.61 -26.15 0.78
N PRO A 186 -25.39 -25.62 0.55
CA PRO A 186 -25.20 -24.60 -0.48
C PRO A 186 -25.56 -25.15 -1.86
N LYS A 187 -26.33 -24.39 -2.63
CA LYS A 187 -26.79 -24.76 -3.96
C LYS A 187 -26.26 -23.76 -4.99
N GLN A 188 -25.83 -24.27 -6.14
CA GLN A 188 -25.47 -23.44 -7.29
C GLN A 188 -26.66 -22.61 -7.75
N ARG A 189 -26.42 -21.32 -7.98
CA ARG A 189 -27.36 -20.34 -8.53
C ARG A 189 -26.78 -19.72 -9.81
N SER A 190 -27.65 -19.19 -10.66
CA SER A 190 -27.23 -18.62 -11.96
C SER A 190 -26.48 -17.30 -11.75
N LEU A 191 -25.44 -17.07 -12.55
CA LEU A 191 -24.76 -15.77 -12.63
C LEU A 191 -25.69 -14.67 -13.16
N ASP A 192 -26.74 -15.02 -13.90
CA ASP A 192 -27.75 -14.06 -14.37
C ASP A 192 -28.44 -13.32 -13.23
N GLU A 193 -28.52 -13.92 -12.04
CA GLU A 193 -29.07 -13.26 -10.85
C GLU A 193 -28.19 -12.09 -10.36
N ILE A 194 -26.87 -12.17 -10.59
CA ILE A 194 -25.91 -11.11 -10.26
C ILE A 194 -25.94 -10.05 -11.36
N SER A 195 -25.77 -10.47 -12.62
CA SER A 195 -25.73 -9.56 -13.77
C SER A 195 -27.07 -8.84 -14.01
N GLY A 196 -28.19 -9.49 -13.67
CA GLY A 196 -29.54 -8.93 -13.79
C GLY A 196 -30.00 -8.09 -12.60
N SER A 197 -29.16 -7.87 -11.57
CA SER A 197 -29.51 -7.01 -10.44
C SER A 197 -29.60 -5.54 -10.88
N ASP A 198 -30.69 -4.87 -10.50
CA ASP A 198 -30.87 -3.42 -10.71
C ASP A 198 -29.72 -2.61 -10.05
N LEU A 199 -29.15 -3.14 -8.96
CA LEU A 199 -28.02 -2.51 -8.28
C LEU A 199 -26.72 -2.63 -9.08
N ALA A 200 -26.53 -3.69 -9.85
CA ALA A 200 -25.41 -3.82 -10.78
C ALA A 200 -25.44 -2.68 -11.81
N SER A 201 -26.62 -2.45 -12.39
CA SER A 201 -26.84 -1.41 -13.39
C SER A 201 -26.60 -0.01 -12.83
N ARG A 202 -27.09 0.25 -11.61
CA ARG A 202 -26.87 1.53 -10.91
C ARG A 202 -25.40 1.75 -10.55
N ALA A 203 -24.71 0.72 -10.09
CA ALA A 203 -23.30 0.79 -9.74
C ALA A 203 -22.43 1.04 -10.98
N SER A 204 -22.71 0.36 -12.09
CA SER A 204 -22.01 0.57 -13.37
C SER A 204 -22.22 1.95 -13.97
N ALA A 205 -23.36 2.61 -13.70
CA ALA A 205 -23.58 3.99 -14.11
C ALA A 205 -22.76 4.98 -13.26
N ALA A 206 -22.41 4.61 -12.03
CA ALA A 206 -21.68 5.48 -11.10
C ALA A 206 -20.16 5.27 -11.15
N ALA A 207 -19.69 4.06 -11.42
CA ALA A 207 -18.27 3.72 -11.43
C ALA A 207 -17.95 2.69 -12.52
N HIS A 208 -16.74 2.78 -13.06
CA HIS A 208 -16.20 1.80 -13.99
C HIS A 208 -15.32 0.79 -13.25
N THR A 209 -15.27 -0.43 -13.74
CA THR A 209 -14.41 -1.50 -13.21
C THR A 209 -13.54 -2.06 -14.32
N ALA A 210 -12.30 -2.42 -14.01
CA ALA A 210 -11.42 -3.13 -14.92
C ALA A 210 -11.09 -4.53 -14.38
N PRO A 211 -10.85 -5.54 -15.23
CA PRO A 211 -10.23 -6.79 -14.82
C PRO A 211 -8.86 -6.56 -14.18
N LEU A 212 -8.56 -7.23 -13.06
CA LEU A 212 -7.27 -7.09 -12.38
C LEU A 212 -6.08 -7.54 -13.24
N VAL A 213 -6.32 -8.42 -14.21
CA VAL A 213 -5.32 -8.79 -15.22
C VAL A 213 -4.88 -7.58 -16.04
N ASP A 214 -5.78 -6.64 -16.32
CA ASP A 214 -5.49 -5.43 -17.06
C ASP A 214 -4.82 -4.38 -16.17
N ILE A 215 -5.12 -4.37 -14.87
CA ILE A 215 -4.50 -3.47 -13.88
C ILE A 215 -3.01 -3.77 -13.74
N GLY A 216 -2.17 -2.74 -13.89
CA GLY A 216 -0.72 -2.88 -13.86
C GLY A 216 -0.13 -3.50 -15.13
N SER A 217 -0.92 -3.63 -16.20
CA SER A 217 -0.38 -3.84 -17.54
C SER A 217 0.52 -2.67 -17.93
N LEU A 218 1.65 -3.00 -18.56
CA LEU A 218 2.55 -1.98 -19.07
C LEU A 218 1.93 -1.27 -20.28
N PRO A 219 2.10 0.05 -20.42
CA PRO A 219 1.63 0.77 -21.60
C PRO A 219 2.26 0.20 -22.88
N THR A 220 1.57 0.42 -24.00
CA THR A 220 2.12 0.06 -25.32
C THR A 220 3.41 0.82 -25.54
N THR A 221 4.48 0.12 -25.91
CA THR A 221 5.77 0.77 -26.14
C THR A 221 5.72 1.67 -27.38
N ASP A 222 6.11 2.93 -27.21
CA ASP A 222 6.47 3.82 -28.32
C ASP A 222 7.93 3.57 -28.70
N GLU A 223 8.14 3.05 -29.91
CA GLU A 223 9.47 2.71 -30.42
C GLU A 223 10.37 3.95 -30.57
N ARG A 224 9.81 5.12 -30.93
CA ARG A 224 10.59 6.35 -31.03
C ARG A 224 11.08 6.79 -29.65
N ARG A 225 10.20 6.71 -28.65
CA ARG A 225 10.56 7.02 -27.26
C ARG A 225 11.59 6.03 -26.73
N ARG A 226 11.42 4.73 -26.99
CA ARG A 226 12.39 3.68 -26.63
C ARG A 226 13.79 4.00 -27.18
N GLN A 227 13.89 4.41 -28.44
CA GLN A 227 15.17 4.78 -29.07
C GLN A 227 15.80 6.01 -28.41
N LEU A 228 15.01 7.04 -28.08
CA LEU A 228 15.51 8.21 -27.36
C LEU A 228 16.02 7.85 -25.96
N VAL A 229 15.30 7.01 -25.22
CA VAL A 229 15.70 6.53 -23.90
C VAL A 229 16.99 5.70 -24.01
N ALA A 230 17.07 4.77 -24.95
CA ALA A 230 18.26 3.95 -25.20
C ALA A 230 19.49 4.81 -25.54
N HIS A 231 19.31 5.87 -26.33
CA HIS A 231 20.38 6.83 -26.62
C HIS A 231 20.87 7.53 -25.34
N ARG A 232 19.96 8.01 -24.49
CA ARG A 232 20.31 8.65 -23.20
C ARG A 232 20.97 7.69 -22.22
N LEU A 233 20.56 6.42 -22.19
CA LEU A 233 21.23 5.38 -21.40
C LEU A 233 22.68 5.18 -21.87
N ALA A 234 22.91 5.11 -23.17
CA ALA A 234 24.26 4.98 -23.73
C ALA A 234 25.17 6.17 -23.40
N GLU A 235 24.63 7.41 -23.42
CA GLU A 235 25.37 8.60 -22.99
C GLU A 235 25.79 8.52 -21.51
N LEU A 236 24.89 8.09 -20.63
CA LEU A 236 25.19 7.93 -19.20
C LEU A 236 26.29 6.87 -18.97
N GLU A 237 26.25 5.76 -19.69
CA GLU A 237 27.30 4.73 -19.66
C GLU A 237 28.66 5.25 -20.13
N GLN A 238 28.68 6.04 -21.22
CA GLN A 238 29.92 6.66 -21.69
C GLN A 238 30.53 7.61 -20.66
N VAL A 239 29.69 8.42 -20.00
CA VAL A 239 30.15 9.32 -18.94
C VAL A 239 30.70 8.53 -17.76
N LYS A 240 30.02 7.44 -17.34
CA LYS A 240 30.50 6.55 -16.27
C LYS A 240 31.86 5.93 -16.62
N ARG A 241 32.01 5.41 -17.84
CA ARG A 241 33.28 4.83 -18.34
C ARG A 241 34.42 5.85 -18.41
N ARG A 242 34.15 7.10 -18.83
CA ARG A 242 35.17 8.17 -18.87
C ARG A 242 35.63 8.61 -17.48
N LYS A 243 34.75 8.54 -16.49
CA LYS A 243 35.05 8.87 -15.09
C LYS A 243 35.64 7.70 -14.30
N ALA A 244 35.58 6.47 -14.83
CA ALA A 244 36.19 5.32 -14.19
C ALA A 244 37.72 5.50 -14.15
N PRO A 245 38.36 5.42 -12.97
CA PRO A 245 39.81 5.54 -12.89
C PRO A 245 40.48 4.42 -13.70
N ALA A 246 41.58 4.73 -14.37
CA ALA A 246 42.38 3.73 -15.08
C ALA A 246 42.86 2.64 -14.09
N PRO A 247 42.97 1.36 -14.50
CA PRO A 247 43.42 0.30 -13.62
C PRO A 247 44.93 0.43 -13.38
N ALA A 248 45.30 1.25 -12.40
CA ALA A 248 46.64 1.27 -11.83
C ALA A 248 46.56 1.62 -10.34
N ALA A 249 46.99 0.65 -9.53
CA ALA A 249 47.31 0.69 -8.12
C ALA A 249 47.42 2.10 -7.51
N HIS A 250 46.44 2.51 -6.70
CA HIS A 250 46.68 3.28 -5.48
C HIS A 250 45.62 2.86 -4.45
N ALA A 251 46.07 2.04 -3.51
CA ALA A 251 45.43 1.91 -2.22
C ALA A 251 45.55 3.23 -1.44
N ALA A 252 44.54 3.46 -0.59
CA ALA A 252 44.48 4.44 0.48
C ALA A 252 44.20 5.91 0.10
N SER A 253 43.26 6.47 0.86
CA SER A 253 42.95 7.89 1.05
C SER A 253 42.20 8.59 -0.08
N ASN A 254 40.88 8.67 0.09
CA ASN A 254 40.20 9.97 0.19
C ASN A 254 38.97 9.80 1.09
N ALA A 255 39.22 9.82 2.40
CA ALA A 255 38.23 10.27 3.36
C ALA A 255 38.20 11.80 3.30
N GLY A 256 37.02 12.39 3.09
CA GLY A 256 36.82 13.84 3.20
C GLY A 256 36.42 14.53 1.90
N THR A 257 35.13 14.50 1.59
CA THR A 257 34.43 15.64 1.00
C THR A 257 33.08 15.75 1.70
N ASP A 258 32.89 16.80 2.49
CA ASP A 258 31.68 17.17 3.26
C ASP A 258 30.49 17.59 2.39
N ASP A 259 30.49 17.26 1.09
CA ASP A 259 29.38 17.55 0.18
C ASP A 259 28.45 16.33 0.08
N PRO A 260 27.11 16.53 0.12
CA PRO A 260 26.16 15.45 -0.14
C PRO A 260 26.50 14.79 -1.48
N PRO A 261 26.46 13.44 -1.58
CA PRO A 261 26.80 12.77 -2.82
C PRO A 261 25.95 13.32 -3.96
N THR A 262 26.58 14.03 -4.90
CA THR A 262 25.89 14.70 -6.02
C THR A 262 25.05 13.73 -6.87
N TRP A 263 25.38 12.44 -6.83
CA TRP A 263 24.57 11.39 -7.44
C TRP A 263 23.19 11.23 -6.75
N LEU A 264 23.11 11.32 -5.42
CA LEU A 264 21.90 11.12 -4.62
C LEU A 264 20.86 12.22 -4.92
N LEU A 265 21.32 13.48 -4.91
CA LEU A 265 20.50 14.63 -5.33
C LEU A 265 20.04 14.49 -6.79
N GLY A 266 20.94 14.02 -7.67
CA GLY A 266 20.65 13.82 -9.07
C GLY A 266 19.62 12.73 -9.36
N VAL A 267 19.65 11.63 -8.61
CA VAL A 267 18.67 10.53 -8.70
C VAL A 267 17.32 10.99 -8.16
N SER A 268 17.29 11.59 -6.97
CA SER A 268 16.05 12.01 -6.32
C SER A 268 15.29 13.05 -7.13
N ARG A 269 16.00 14.06 -7.69
CA ARG A 269 15.37 15.05 -8.58
C ARG A 269 14.86 14.45 -9.88
N ALA A 270 15.59 13.49 -10.46
CA ALA A 270 15.14 12.84 -11.70
C ALA A 270 13.89 11.99 -11.45
N ALA A 271 13.85 11.25 -10.34
CA ALA A 271 12.69 10.46 -9.94
C ALA A 271 11.46 11.36 -9.69
N GLU A 272 11.59 12.40 -8.86
CA GLU A 272 10.49 13.31 -8.57
C GLU A 272 9.94 13.98 -9.82
N ALA A 273 10.80 14.50 -10.70
CA ALA A 273 10.36 15.08 -11.97
C ALA A 273 9.62 14.09 -12.88
N CYS A 274 9.97 12.80 -12.85
CA CYS A 274 9.23 11.77 -13.60
C CYS A 274 7.85 11.49 -12.98
N PHE A 275 7.75 11.49 -11.65
CA PHE A 275 6.50 11.26 -10.92
C PHE A 275 5.53 12.43 -11.12
N GLU A 276 6.04 13.67 -11.01
CA GLU A 276 5.24 14.89 -11.19
C GLU A 276 4.72 15.05 -12.62
N ALA A 277 5.56 14.77 -13.63
CA ALA A 277 5.12 14.82 -15.04
C ALA A 277 3.89 13.92 -15.28
N HIS A 278 3.92 12.68 -14.80
CA HIS A 278 2.78 11.78 -14.95
C HIS A 278 1.57 12.16 -14.10
N ARG A 279 1.80 12.73 -12.90
CA ARG A 279 0.71 13.27 -12.05
C ARG A 279 -0.03 14.40 -12.77
N GLU A 280 0.67 15.18 -13.59
CA GLU A 280 0.12 16.29 -14.38
C GLU A 280 -0.44 15.85 -15.75
N GLY A 281 -0.34 14.56 -16.09
CA GLY A 281 -0.81 14.00 -17.36
C GLY A 281 0.18 14.18 -18.53
N ASP A 282 1.42 14.56 -18.24
CA ASP A 282 2.50 14.77 -19.20
C ASP A 282 3.50 13.61 -19.24
N LEU A 283 4.33 13.58 -20.29
CA LEU A 283 5.43 12.63 -20.44
C LEU A 283 6.76 13.22 -19.94
N PRO A 284 7.55 12.50 -19.13
CA PRO A 284 8.83 12.99 -18.67
C PRO A 284 9.86 13.04 -19.80
N ASP A 285 10.83 13.95 -19.65
CA ASP A 285 12.02 14.03 -20.51
C ASP A 285 12.71 12.66 -20.57
N PRO A 286 12.98 12.09 -21.77
CA PRO A 286 13.70 10.83 -21.94
C PRO A 286 15.03 10.75 -21.17
N ARG A 287 15.70 11.89 -20.94
CA ARG A 287 16.93 11.96 -20.15
C ARG A 287 16.68 11.68 -18.67
N LEU A 288 15.59 12.21 -18.10
CA LEU A 288 15.22 11.97 -16.71
C LEU A 288 14.72 10.53 -16.53
N LEU A 289 13.94 10.04 -17.48
CA LEU A 289 13.49 8.64 -17.50
C LEU A 289 14.67 7.66 -17.56
N ALA A 290 15.66 7.92 -18.41
CA ALA A 290 16.89 7.11 -18.47
C ALA A 290 17.68 7.12 -17.14
N ARG A 291 17.70 8.25 -16.41
CA ARG A 291 18.33 8.32 -15.08
C ARG A 291 17.54 7.53 -14.04
N LEU A 292 16.20 7.57 -14.10
CA LEU A 292 15.35 6.74 -13.25
C LEU A 292 15.62 5.24 -13.50
N ILE A 293 15.68 4.81 -14.77
CA ILE A 293 16.00 3.42 -15.14
C ILE A 293 17.36 3.00 -14.56
N VAL A 294 18.41 3.81 -14.77
CA VAL A 294 19.77 3.53 -14.24
C VAL A 294 19.77 3.43 -12.72
N ALA A 295 18.99 4.27 -12.03
CA ALA A 295 18.89 4.26 -10.58
C ALA A 295 18.33 2.94 -10.03
N THR A 296 17.56 2.19 -10.83
CA THR A 296 17.01 0.89 -10.39
C THR A 296 17.99 -0.27 -10.46
N ARG A 297 19.20 -0.06 -11.01
CA ARG A 297 20.23 -1.11 -11.15
C ARG A 297 20.99 -1.40 -9.87
N GLU A 298 21.17 -0.38 -9.04
CA GLU A 298 22.01 -0.43 -7.85
C GLU A 298 21.12 -0.28 -6.59
N PRO A 299 21.23 -1.14 -5.57
CA PRO A 299 20.38 -1.09 -4.37
C PRO A 299 20.36 0.28 -3.69
N THR A 300 21.50 0.96 -3.65
CA THR A 300 21.66 2.29 -3.04
C THR A 300 20.85 3.36 -3.77
N GLN A 301 20.88 3.36 -5.10
CA GLN A 301 20.11 4.31 -5.90
C GLN A 301 18.62 3.94 -5.93
N TRP A 302 18.32 2.65 -5.91
CA TRP A 302 16.96 2.13 -5.80
C TRP A 302 16.31 2.62 -4.49
N CYS A 303 17.02 2.52 -3.36
CA CYS A 303 16.59 3.05 -2.07
C CYS A 303 16.33 4.57 -2.11
N ALA A 304 17.19 5.35 -2.77
CA ALA A 304 16.98 6.79 -2.93
C ALA A 304 15.70 7.12 -3.71
N VAL A 305 15.36 6.33 -4.73
CA VAL A 305 14.10 6.47 -5.48
C VAL A 305 12.90 6.15 -4.58
N VAL A 306 12.96 5.09 -3.75
CA VAL A 306 11.90 4.77 -2.78
C VAL A 306 11.69 5.89 -1.77
N LEU A 307 12.77 6.40 -1.18
CA LEU A 307 12.69 7.52 -0.23
C LEU A 307 12.06 8.75 -0.88
N THR A 308 12.46 9.06 -2.12
CA THR A 308 11.86 10.14 -2.91
C THR A 308 10.38 9.89 -3.16
N ALA A 309 9.99 8.66 -3.49
CA ALA A 309 8.60 8.28 -3.74
C ALA A 309 7.72 8.48 -2.49
N LEU A 310 8.23 8.18 -1.30
CA LEU A 310 7.50 8.31 -0.04
C LEU A 310 7.50 9.73 0.54
N THR A 311 8.52 10.53 0.24
CA THR A 311 8.73 11.84 0.88
C THR A 311 8.77 12.96 -0.17
N SER A 312 9.97 13.45 -0.51
CA SER A 312 10.24 14.42 -1.59
C SER A 312 11.73 14.42 -1.91
N SER A 313 12.12 14.96 -3.07
CA SER A 313 13.56 15.11 -3.36
C SER A 313 14.25 16.09 -2.41
N ARG A 314 13.50 17.05 -1.84
CA ARG A 314 13.99 17.99 -0.83
C ARG A 314 14.35 17.26 0.47
N PHE A 315 13.48 16.39 0.96
CA PHE A 315 13.75 15.61 2.16
C PHE A 315 15.00 14.74 2.00
N VAL A 316 15.17 14.10 0.84
CA VAL A 316 16.39 13.33 0.55
C VAL A 316 17.63 14.23 0.48
N ALA A 317 17.49 15.47 -0.01
CA ALA A 317 18.58 16.45 0.01
C ALA A 317 18.99 16.85 1.43
N ASP A 318 18.01 17.02 2.32
CA ASP A 318 18.26 17.35 3.73
C ASP A 318 18.97 16.17 4.44
N ILE A 319 18.53 14.92 4.22
CA ILE A 319 19.23 13.71 4.71
C ILE A 319 20.69 13.66 4.21
N ALA A 320 20.91 13.99 2.95
CA ALA A 320 22.24 13.96 2.35
C ALA A 320 23.19 15.00 2.98
N ALA A 321 22.65 16.15 3.40
CA ALA A 321 23.41 17.23 4.03
C ALA A 321 23.78 16.91 5.49
N ASP A 322 22.93 16.16 6.21
CA ASP A 322 23.07 15.87 7.64
C ASP A 322 24.03 14.69 7.97
N HIS A 323 25.01 14.39 7.11
CA HIS A 323 25.96 13.27 7.26
C HIS A 323 25.37 11.85 7.35
N HIS A 324 24.06 11.66 7.08
CA HIS A 324 23.41 10.36 6.95
C HIS A 324 23.74 9.63 5.62
N ALA A 325 24.66 10.17 4.81
CA ALA A 325 25.21 9.52 3.61
C ALA A 325 25.82 8.12 3.90
N LEU A 326 26.22 7.86 5.15
CA LEU A 326 26.68 6.55 5.63
C LEU A 326 25.62 5.45 5.47
N LEU A 327 24.31 5.78 5.47
CA LEU A 327 23.23 4.82 5.17
C LEU A 327 23.39 4.21 3.78
N PHE A 328 23.87 5.00 2.82
CA PHE A 328 23.98 4.62 1.42
C PHE A 328 25.34 3.97 1.08
N GLU A 329 26.40 4.32 1.80
CA GLU A 329 27.74 3.76 1.56
C GLU A 329 27.88 2.28 1.94
N ARG A 330 27.02 1.79 2.84
CA ARG A 330 27.05 0.41 3.35
C ARG A 330 25.76 -0.36 3.11
N LEU A 331 24.81 0.18 2.35
CA LEU A 331 23.49 -0.44 2.19
C LEU A 331 23.61 -1.86 1.59
N GLN A 332 23.21 -2.88 2.36
CA GLN A 332 23.07 -4.25 1.86
C GLN A 332 21.64 -4.48 1.39
N VAL A 333 21.41 -5.44 0.48
CA VAL A 333 20.04 -5.76 0.03
C VAL A 333 19.24 -6.42 1.17
N ARG A 334 19.85 -7.37 1.87
CA ARG A 334 19.26 -8.12 2.99
C ARG A 334 20.02 -7.85 4.28
N ASP A 335 19.36 -8.10 5.41
CA ASP A 335 20.07 -8.16 6.69
C ASP A 335 21.12 -9.28 6.67
N ALA A 336 22.32 -8.99 7.16
CA ALA A 336 23.26 -10.04 7.50
C ALA A 336 22.64 -10.91 8.62
N PRO A 337 22.68 -12.25 8.54
CA PRO A 337 22.18 -13.08 9.62
C PRO A 337 22.96 -12.74 10.90
N THR A 338 22.26 -12.21 11.89
CA THR A 338 22.85 -11.91 13.20
C THR A 338 23.24 -13.23 13.86
N VAL A 339 24.48 -13.67 13.66
CA VAL A 339 25.07 -14.75 14.47
C VAL A 339 25.33 -14.14 15.85
N LEU A 340 24.32 -14.20 16.71
CA LEU A 340 24.48 -13.84 18.12
C LEU A 340 25.35 -14.93 18.77
N ALA A 341 26.65 -14.69 18.87
CA ALA A 341 27.45 -15.36 19.89
C ALA A 341 26.88 -14.96 21.26
N ALA A 342 26.62 -15.94 22.13
CA ALA A 342 25.76 -15.82 23.30
C ALA A 342 26.19 -14.79 24.38
N ASP A 343 27.32 -14.09 24.20
CA ASP A 343 27.89 -13.17 25.20
C ASP A 343 28.31 -11.78 24.64
N GLU A 344 27.99 -11.44 23.38
CA GLU A 344 28.31 -10.11 22.84
C GLU A 344 27.11 -9.13 22.89
N VAL A 345 27.29 -8.01 23.60
CA VAL A 345 26.37 -6.87 23.56
C VAL A 345 26.34 -6.34 22.12
N PRO A 346 25.17 -6.23 21.47
CA PRO A 346 25.07 -5.72 20.11
C PRO A 346 25.65 -4.31 20.05
N GLN A 347 26.77 -4.12 19.33
CA GLN A 347 27.20 -2.77 19.01
C GLN A 347 26.22 -2.17 17.98
N PRO A 348 25.80 -0.90 18.13
CA PRO A 348 24.97 -0.22 17.15
C PRO A 348 25.85 0.20 15.95
N THR A 349 26.40 -0.78 15.25
CA THR A 349 27.00 -0.65 13.92
C THR A 349 26.09 -1.34 12.91
N ALA A 350 24.76 -1.19 13.08
CA ALA A 350 23.77 -1.78 12.19
C ALA A 350 24.00 -1.23 10.77
N VAL A 351 24.63 -2.05 9.94
CA VAL A 351 24.66 -1.83 8.50
C VAL A 351 23.20 -1.78 8.06
N ALA A 352 22.74 -0.63 7.58
CA ALA A 352 21.38 -0.50 7.10
C ALA A 352 21.17 -1.50 5.94
N SER A 353 20.09 -2.26 5.97
CA SER A 353 19.66 -3.10 4.87
C SER A 353 18.49 -2.46 4.14
N LEU A 354 18.35 -2.73 2.84
CA LEU A 354 17.20 -2.32 2.06
C LEU A 354 15.92 -2.96 2.61
N GLU A 355 15.99 -4.21 3.08
CA GLU A 355 14.90 -4.91 3.76
C GLU A 355 14.40 -4.16 4.99
N GLY A 356 15.29 -3.80 5.92
CA GLY A 356 14.94 -3.06 7.14
C GLY A 356 14.40 -1.66 6.84
N VAL A 357 14.99 -0.97 5.85
CA VAL A 357 14.49 0.33 5.38
C VAL A 357 13.08 0.19 4.81
N LEU A 358 12.82 -0.80 3.94
CA LEU A 358 11.50 -1.01 3.36
C LEU A 358 10.45 -1.40 4.41
N HIS A 359 10.82 -2.19 5.42
CA HIS A 359 9.92 -2.48 6.53
C HIS A 359 9.57 -1.23 7.33
N ALA A 360 10.55 -0.41 7.73
CA ALA A 360 10.30 0.84 8.46
C ALA A 360 9.48 1.83 7.61
N LEU A 361 9.81 1.95 6.33
CA LEU A 361 9.10 2.82 5.40
C LEU A 361 7.71 2.32 5.02
N SER A 362 7.44 1.02 5.18
CA SER A 362 6.12 0.47 4.93
C SER A 362 5.07 1.04 5.88
N GLU A 363 5.44 1.67 6.99
CA GLU A 363 4.52 2.40 7.88
C GLU A 363 3.99 3.72 7.28
N VAL A 364 4.73 4.33 6.35
CA VAL A 364 4.37 5.60 5.73
C VAL A 364 3.42 5.36 4.57
N THR A 365 2.18 5.84 4.67
CA THR A 365 1.21 5.76 3.57
C THR A 365 1.46 6.94 2.60
N PRO A 366 1.86 6.70 1.35
CA PRO A 366 1.93 7.76 0.36
C PRO A 366 0.53 8.24 0.00
N ASP A 367 0.39 9.53 -0.31
CA ASP A 367 -0.83 10.06 -0.94
C ASP A 367 -1.20 9.23 -2.18
N GLY A 368 -2.48 8.91 -2.34
CA GLY A 368 -3.01 8.07 -3.43
C GLY A 368 -2.74 8.66 -4.81
N ASP A 369 -2.79 10.00 -4.94
CA ASP A 369 -2.46 10.70 -6.18
C ASP A 369 -0.97 10.61 -6.49
N ARG A 370 -0.13 10.78 -5.47
CA ARG A 370 1.32 10.62 -5.59
C ARG A 370 1.68 9.19 -6.01
N LEU A 371 1.08 8.19 -5.38
CA LEU A 371 1.31 6.78 -5.71
C LEU A 371 0.85 6.43 -7.14
N SER A 372 -0.20 7.08 -7.64
CA SER A 372 -0.64 6.96 -9.05
C SER A 372 0.42 7.51 -10.01
N GLY A 373 0.97 8.69 -9.74
CA GLY A 373 2.06 9.27 -10.54
C GLY A 373 3.33 8.41 -10.55
N ILE A 374 3.68 7.83 -9.40
CA ILE A 374 4.81 6.89 -9.26
C ILE A 374 4.59 5.64 -10.11
N ILE A 375 3.42 5.00 -10.00
CA ILE A 375 3.08 3.80 -10.77
C ILE A 375 3.14 4.08 -12.27
N ALA A 376 2.59 5.21 -12.73
CA ALA A 376 2.60 5.60 -14.13
C ALA A 376 4.02 5.82 -14.65
N ALA A 377 4.86 6.54 -13.91
CA ALA A 377 6.25 6.78 -14.29
C ALA A 377 7.09 5.48 -14.36
N LEU A 378 6.89 4.57 -13.41
CA LEU A 378 7.58 3.28 -13.39
C LEU A 378 7.07 2.35 -14.50
N ALA A 379 5.80 2.42 -14.87
CA ALA A 379 5.25 1.70 -16.01
C ALA A 379 5.79 2.24 -17.36
N ASP A 380 5.92 3.56 -17.51
CA ASP A 380 6.60 4.20 -18.66
C ASP A 380 8.07 3.75 -18.73
N ALA A 381 8.79 3.80 -17.60
CA ALA A 381 10.17 3.33 -17.51
C ALA A 381 10.30 1.85 -17.89
N ALA A 382 9.44 0.97 -17.37
CA ALA A 382 9.49 -0.47 -17.65
C ALA A 382 9.19 -0.78 -19.12
N SER A 383 8.35 0.03 -19.77
CA SER A 383 7.97 -0.16 -21.18
C SER A 383 9.05 0.25 -22.16
N HIS A 384 9.92 1.19 -21.76
CA HIS A 384 10.96 1.77 -22.60
C HIS A 384 12.40 1.40 -22.17
N ALA A 385 12.56 0.67 -21.07
CA ALA A 385 13.84 0.14 -20.63
C ALA A 385 14.32 -1.02 -21.54
N PRO A 386 15.64 -1.14 -21.80
CA PRO A 386 16.21 -2.36 -22.37
C PRO A 386 15.99 -3.56 -21.44
N ASP A 387 15.90 -4.77 -22.01
CA ASP A 387 15.64 -6.01 -21.25
C ASP A 387 16.59 -6.21 -20.05
N SER A 388 17.86 -5.82 -20.18
CA SER A 388 18.86 -5.93 -19.10
C SER A 388 18.55 -5.05 -17.88
N ASP A 389 17.82 -3.96 -18.07
CA ASP A 389 17.50 -2.98 -17.03
C ASP A 389 16.07 -3.17 -16.49
N THR A 390 15.23 -3.90 -17.21
CA THR A 390 13.83 -4.14 -16.87
C THR A 390 13.61 -4.76 -15.47
N PRO A 391 14.43 -5.72 -14.96
CA PRO A 391 14.18 -6.35 -13.66
C PRO A 391 14.15 -5.36 -12.49
N GLY A 392 15.07 -4.38 -12.45
CA GLY A 392 15.13 -3.35 -11.42
C GLY A 392 13.90 -2.45 -11.42
N VAL A 393 13.47 -2.04 -12.62
CA VAL A 393 12.28 -1.19 -12.79
C VAL A 393 11.00 -1.96 -12.44
N LEU A 394 10.88 -3.22 -12.86
CA LEU A 394 9.73 -4.06 -12.50
C LEU A 394 9.66 -4.34 -11.00
N ALA A 395 10.79 -4.52 -10.32
CA ALA A 395 10.82 -4.66 -8.86
C ALA A 395 10.30 -3.40 -8.14
N MET A 396 10.67 -2.21 -8.63
CA MET A 396 10.16 -0.94 -8.10
C MET A 396 8.67 -0.76 -8.37
N LEU A 397 8.23 -1.06 -9.60
CA LEU A 397 6.81 -0.99 -9.96
C LEU A 397 5.98 -1.96 -9.12
N ALA A 398 6.49 -3.18 -8.91
CA ALA A 398 5.87 -4.17 -8.04
C ALA A 398 5.78 -3.67 -6.58
N TRP A 399 6.84 -3.07 -6.05
CA TRP A 399 6.80 -2.45 -4.72
C TRP A 399 5.71 -1.35 -4.62
N ALA A 400 5.57 -0.49 -5.64
CA ALA A 400 4.53 0.54 -5.65
C ALA A 400 3.10 -0.05 -5.68
N TRP A 401 2.87 -1.12 -6.46
CA TRP A 401 1.60 -1.84 -6.46
C TRP A 401 1.35 -2.58 -5.14
N TRP A 402 2.38 -3.15 -4.52
CA TRP A 402 2.29 -3.77 -3.21
C TRP A 402 1.89 -2.74 -2.14
N MET A 403 2.48 -1.54 -2.14
CA MET A 403 2.07 -0.44 -1.25
C MET A 403 0.60 -0.05 -1.43
N ARG A 404 0.04 -0.21 -2.64
CA ARG A 404 -1.39 -0.03 -2.93
C ARG A 404 -2.29 -1.16 -2.43
N GLY A 405 -1.72 -2.23 -1.87
CA GLY A 405 -2.44 -3.45 -1.51
C GLY A 405 -2.82 -4.33 -2.72
N MET A 406 -2.08 -4.23 -3.84
CA MET A 406 -2.30 -5.03 -5.05
C MET A 406 -1.19 -6.08 -5.22
N GLN A 407 -1.16 -7.08 -4.33
CA GLN A 407 -0.09 -8.07 -4.24
C GLN A 407 0.04 -8.95 -5.49
N SER A 408 -1.06 -9.33 -6.15
CA SER A 408 -1.00 -10.16 -7.37
C SER A 408 -0.43 -9.41 -8.57
N VAL A 409 -0.74 -8.12 -8.70
CA VAL A 409 -0.13 -7.23 -9.71
C VAL A 409 1.37 -7.15 -9.46
N ALA A 410 1.77 -6.91 -8.20
CA ALA A 410 3.17 -6.91 -7.80
C ALA A 410 3.85 -8.24 -8.13
N HIS A 411 3.26 -9.37 -7.76
CA HIS A 411 3.79 -10.70 -8.02
C HIS A 411 3.96 -10.98 -9.52
N ARG A 412 2.96 -10.64 -10.35
CA ARG A 412 3.04 -10.81 -11.81
C ARG A 412 4.19 -10.01 -12.43
N LEU A 413 4.40 -8.77 -11.97
CA LEU A 413 5.52 -7.93 -12.42
C LEU A 413 6.87 -8.50 -11.99
N LEU A 414 6.97 -9.02 -10.75
CA LEU A 414 8.18 -9.68 -10.25
C LEU A 414 8.50 -10.96 -11.02
N GLN A 415 7.50 -11.79 -11.31
CA GLN A 415 7.67 -13.00 -12.11
C GLN A 415 8.19 -12.68 -13.51
N ARG A 416 7.72 -11.59 -14.13
CA ARG A 416 8.27 -11.10 -15.40
C ARG A 416 9.74 -10.67 -15.26
N GLY A 417 10.10 -9.94 -14.20
CA GLY A 417 11.49 -9.51 -13.96
C GLY A 417 12.44 -10.67 -13.68
N LEU A 418 12.02 -11.61 -12.83
CA LEU A 418 12.77 -12.82 -12.49
C LEU A 418 12.86 -13.80 -13.67
N GLY A 419 11.88 -13.79 -14.59
CA GLY A 419 11.98 -14.53 -15.84
C GLY A 419 13.10 -14.05 -16.75
N VAL A 420 13.43 -12.75 -16.71
CA VAL A 420 14.56 -12.16 -17.44
C VAL A 420 15.88 -12.37 -16.68
N ALA A 421 15.87 -12.16 -15.36
CA ALA A 421 17.05 -12.30 -14.51
C ALA A 421 16.71 -13.05 -13.20
N PRO A 422 16.80 -14.39 -13.18
CA PRO A 422 16.40 -15.20 -12.00
C PRO A 422 17.16 -14.87 -10.72
N GLY A 423 18.40 -14.38 -10.84
CA GLY A 423 19.28 -14.01 -9.72
C GLY A 423 19.19 -12.53 -9.30
N HIS A 424 18.21 -11.76 -9.80
CA HIS A 424 18.13 -10.33 -9.49
C HIS A 424 17.71 -10.10 -8.03
N GLU A 425 18.67 -9.70 -7.18
CA GLU A 425 18.54 -9.68 -5.72
C GLU A 425 17.38 -8.81 -5.23
N ILE A 426 17.18 -7.61 -5.81
CA ILE A 426 16.10 -6.70 -5.42
C ILE A 426 14.74 -7.32 -5.76
N SER A 427 14.59 -7.99 -6.91
CA SER A 427 13.34 -8.66 -7.27
C SER A 427 13.00 -9.78 -6.29
N GLN A 428 13.99 -10.56 -5.86
CA GLN A 428 13.79 -11.61 -4.86
C GLN A 428 13.43 -11.04 -3.48
N LEU A 429 14.04 -9.92 -3.08
CA LEU A 429 13.69 -9.23 -1.84
C LEU A 429 12.24 -8.74 -1.88
N ILE A 430 11.83 -8.03 -2.93
CA ILE A 430 10.46 -7.52 -3.07
C ILE A 430 9.46 -8.68 -3.19
N GLU A 431 9.81 -9.80 -3.81
CA GLU A 431 8.96 -11.00 -3.81
C GLU A 431 8.71 -11.58 -2.41
N GLN A 432 9.71 -11.50 -1.52
CA GLN A 432 9.54 -11.92 -0.14
C GLN A 432 8.67 -10.94 0.64
N ILE A 433 8.94 -9.63 0.53
CA ILE A 433 8.19 -8.57 1.21
C ILE A 433 6.72 -8.55 0.74
N ALA A 434 6.48 -8.70 -0.56
CA ALA A 434 5.14 -8.65 -1.16
C ALA A 434 4.21 -9.80 -0.74
N ARG A 435 4.70 -10.78 0.02
CA ARG A 435 3.89 -11.86 0.62
C ARG A 435 3.09 -11.39 1.84
N THR A 436 3.45 -10.25 2.42
CA THR A 436 2.74 -9.65 3.56
C THR A 436 1.90 -8.45 3.12
N ILE A 437 1.03 -7.96 3.99
CA ILE A 437 0.30 -6.71 3.78
C ILE A 437 1.21 -5.55 4.23
N PRO A 438 1.31 -4.43 3.49
CA PRO A 438 2.08 -3.27 3.93
C PRO A 438 1.62 -2.76 5.29
N GLU A 439 2.55 -2.40 6.19
CA GLU A 439 2.21 -1.96 7.54
C GLU A 439 1.36 -0.68 7.54
N ALA A 440 1.58 0.24 6.61
CA ALA A 440 0.77 1.44 6.35
C ALA A 440 -0.70 1.09 6.14
N ARG A 441 -0.97 0.01 5.38
CA ARG A 441 -2.32 -0.47 5.13
C ARG A 441 -2.91 -1.06 6.41
N LEU A 442 -2.13 -1.80 7.19
CA LEU A 442 -2.55 -2.30 8.51
C LEU A 442 -2.79 -1.17 9.52
N GLN A 443 -1.94 -0.14 9.52
CA GLN A 443 -2.07 1.05 10.36
C GLN A 443 -3.28 1.87 9.95
N ALA A 444 -3.58 2.05 8.67
CA ALA A 444 -4.81 2.70 8.22
C ALA A 444 -6.05 1.95 8.73
N LEU A 445 -6.04 0.61 8.68
CA LEU A 445 -7.09 -0.23 9.24
C LEU A 445 -7.18 -0.14 10.77
N ARG A 446 -6.05 0.06 11.47
CA ARG A 446 -5.99 0.25 12.94
C ARG A 446 -6.37 1.66 13.38
N ALA A 447 -5.92 2.71 12.70
CA ALA A 447 -6.29 4.10 13.00
C ALA A 447 -7.81 4.32 12.84
N TRP A 448 -8.42 3.56 11.93
CA TRP A 448 -9.87 3.46 11.82
C TRP A 448 -10.54 2.87 13.09
N ARG A 449 -9.96 1.86 13.75
CA ARG A 449 -10.44 1.33 15.05
C ARG A 449 -10.60 2.45 16.06
N ASP A 450 -9.64 3.36 16.08
CA ASP A 450 -9.56 4.45 17.05
C ASP A 450 -10.39 5.69 16.64
N GLY A 451 -11.13 5.61 15.52
CA GLY A 451 -12.06 6.63 15.06
C GLY A 451 -11.47 7.75 14.19
N GLY A 452 -10.23 7.58 13.68
CA GLY A 452 -9.45 8.65 13.05
C GLY A 452 -9.30 8.62 11.51
N GLY A 453 -10.17 7.95 10.75
CA GLY A 453 -10.03 7.82 9.28
C GLY A 453 -10.86 8.83 8.47
N ASP A 454 -10.20 9.67 7.66
CA ASP A 454 -10.82 10.74 6.84
C ASP A 454 -11.09 10.35 5.38
N ALA A 455 -10.71 9.14 4.95
CA ALA A 455 -10.87 8.67 3.57
C ALA A 455 -11.82 7.47 3.51
N ALA A 456 -13.08 7.73 3.17
CA ALA A 456 -14.05 6.68 2.93
C ALA A 456 -14.23 6.44 1.42
N PRO A 457 -14.48 5.20 0.97
CA PRO A 457 -14.57 4.87 -0.44
C PRO A 457 -15.77 5.57 -1.13
N PRO A 458 -15.66 5.84 -2.45
CA PRO A 458 -16.68 6.59 -3.21
C PRO A 458 -18.04 5.89 -3.26
N ILE A 459 -18.07 4.56 -3.13
CA ILE A 459 -19.28 3.75 -2.98
C ILE A 459 -19.22 3.06 -1.61
N THR A 460 -20.32 3.18 -0.85
CA THR A 460 -20.47 2.54 0.44
C THR A 460 -21.69 1.61 0.39
N LEU A 461 -21.47 0.31 0.58
CA LEU A 461 -22.54 -0.67 0.71
C LEU A 461 -23.24 -0.48 2.04
N THR A 462 -24.56 -0.52 2.05
CA THR A 462 -25.33 -0.77 3.27
C THR A 462 -25.97 -2.14 3.19
N ALA A 463 -25.68 -3.01 4.16
CA ALA A 463 -26.35 -4.29 4.23
C ALA A 463 -27.78 -4.12 4.77
N GLY A 464 -28.74 -4.83 4.15
CA GLY A 464 -30.08 -5.01 4.69
C GLY A 464 -30.08 -5.68 6.07
N ASP A 465 -31.20 -5.55 6.78
CA ASP A 465 -31.40 -6.17 8.10
C ASP A 465 -31.23 -7.69 7.99
N ALA A 466 -30.24 -8.26 8.69
CA ALA A 466 -30.20 -9.70 8.89
C ALA A 466 -31.40 -10.10 9.77
N PRO A 467 -32.16 -11.15 9.45
CA PRO A 467 -33.16 -11.65 10.37
C PRO A 467 -32.45 -12.04 11.67
N GLU A 468 -32.98 -11.59 12.82
CA GLU A 468 -32.55 -12.04 14.13
C GLU A 468 -32.71 -13.56 14.20
N ILE A 469 -31.61 -14.30 13.99
CA ILE A 469 -31.57 -15.71 14.33
C ILE A 469 -31.39 -15.77 15.85
N PRO A 470 -32.34 -16.35 16.60
CA PRO A 470 -32.25 -16.43 18.05
C PRO A 470 -30.94 -17.10 18.46
N GLN A 471 -30.23 -16.47 19.39
CA GLN A 471 -29.04 -17.01 20.04
C GLN A 471 -29.33 -18.46 20.48
N PRO A 472 -28.52 -19.47 20.10
CA PRO A 472 -28.62 -20.76 20.75
C PRO A 472 -28.29 -20.55 22.22
N SER A 473 -29.26 -20.79 23.10
CA SER A 473 -29.06 -20.76 24.54
C SER A 473 -27.96 -21.76 24.89
N LEU A 474 -26.78 -21.25 25.22
CA LEU A 474 -25.72 -22.06 25.81
C LEU A 474 -26.29 -22.68 27.10
N PRO A 475 -26.25 -24.01 27.28
CA PRO A 475 -26.63 -24.60 28.55
C PRO A 475 -25.68 -24.05 29.62
N ALA A 476 -26.25 -23.53 30.70
CA ALA A 476 -25.50 -23.05 31.85
C ALA A 476 -24.56 -24.17 32.34
N LEU A 477 -23.26 -23.85 32.38
CA LEU A 477 -22.26 -24.70 33.00
C LEU A 477 -22.64 -24.88 34.48
N PRO A 478 -22.72 -26.12 35.01
CA PRO A 478 -23.00 -26.34 36.41
C PRO A 478 -21.83 -25.84 37.26
N ASP A 479 -22.17 -25.00 38.23
CA ASP A 479 -21.28 -24.39 39.19
C ASP A 479 -20.80 -25.44 40.21
N HIS A 480 -19.66 -26.09 39.92
CA HIS A 480 -19.00 -26.99 40.86
C HIS A 480 -17.74 -26.35 41.42
N ALA A 481 -17.94 -25.35 42.29
CA ALA A 481 -17.00 -25.06 43.36
C ALA A 481 -17.08 -26.20 44.39
N THR A 482 -16.18 -27.19 44.30
CA THR A 482 -15.92 -28.10 45.42
C THR A 482 -14.41 -28.18 45.63
N ARG A 483 -13.96 -27.48 46.67
CA ARG A 483 -12.62 -27.58 47.24
C ARG A 483 -12.32 -29.04 47.56
N VAL A 484 -11.31 -29.62 46.91
CA VAL A 484 -10.70 -30.89 47.34
C VAL A 484 -9.48 -30.55 48.20
N PRO A 485 -9.35 -31.10 49.42
CA PRO A 485 -8.21 -30.82 50.29
C PRO A 485 -6.96 -31.58 49.83
N LEU A 486 -5.83 -30.89 49.87
CA LEU A 486 -4.48 -31.44 49.69
C LEU A 486 -4.20 -32.51 50.76
N ALA A 487 -4.16 -33.77 50.33
CA ALA A 487 -3.56 -34.86 51.09
C ALA A 487 -2.07 -34.99 50.70
N ARG A 488 -1.20 -34.83 51.68
CA ARG A 488 0.22 -35.17 51.64
C ARG A 488 0.41 -36.69 51.61
N ALA A 489 1.28 -37.17 50.72
CA ALA A 489 2.18 -38.31 50.86
C ALA A 489 3.17 -38.19 49.68
N GLY A 490 4.47 -38.38 49.81
CA GLY A 490 5.17 -39.41 50.58
C GLY A 490 6.02 -40.17 49.58
#